data_AF-A0A2S9FM70-F1
#
_entry.id   AF-A0A2S9FM70-F1
#
_cell.length_a   1.000
_cell.length_b   1.000
_cell.length_c   1.000
_cell.angle_alpha   90.00
_cell.angle_beta   90.00
_cell.angle_gamma   90.00
#
_symmetry.space_group_name_H-M   'P 1'
#
loop_
_entity.id
_entity.type
_entity.pdbx_description
1 polymer ?
#
loop_
_entity_poly.entity_id
_entity_poly.type
_entity_poly.pdbx_seq_one_letter_code
_entity_poly.pdbx_strand_id
1 'polypeptide(L)' 'KLTIPTVGIGAGPNCDAQVLVWQDMAGMTNGKTAKFVKRFGAVGDELRRAATEYAAEVAASAFPAEEHSY' A
#
# COMPACT_ATOMS: atom_id res chain seq x y z
N LYS A 1 20.14 20.14 -22.02
CA LYS A 1 19.26 18.94 -21.94
C LYS A 1 20.17 17.73 -21.84
N LEU A 2 19.89 16.79 -20.93
CA LEU A 2 20.72 15.58 -20.76
C LEU A 2 20.45 14.61 -21.92
N THR A 3 21.46 13.82 -22.30
CA THR A 3 21.33 12.75 -23.31
C THR A 3 20.92 11.42 -22.69
N ILE A 4 21.16 11.24 -21.39
CA ILE A 4 20.70 10.08 -20.62
C ILE A 4 19.25 10.28 -20.14
N PRO A 5 18.46 9.20 -19.99
CA PRO A 5 17.13 9.27 -19.38
C PRO A 5 17.19 9.71 -17.91
N THR A 6 16.14 10.40 -17.49
CA THR A 6 15.92 10.88 -16.11
C THR A 6 14.69 10.23 -15.49
N VAL A 7 14.79 9.81 -14.22
CA VAL A 7 13.68 9.23 -13.45
C VAL A 7 13.39 10.13 -12.26
N GLY A 8 12.20 10.70 -12.21
CA GLY A 8 11.79 11.67 -11.19
C GLY A 8 10.96 11.08 -10.06
N ILE A 9 11.18 11.55 -8.83
CA ILE A 9 10.25 11.43 -7.71
C ILE A 9 10.08 12.82 -7.09
N GLY A 10 8.89 13.41 -7.22
CA GLY A 10 8.66 14.80 -6.80
C GLY A 10 9.41 15.86 -7.63
N ALA A 11 9.92 15.50 -8.82
CA ALA A 11 10.63 16.40 -9.72
C ALA A 11 9.73 17.06 -10.79
N GLY A 12 8.40 16.91 -10.66
CA GLY A 12 7.44 17.36 -11.67
C GLY A 12 7.35 16.43 -12.89
N PRO A 13 6.55 16.80 -13.91
CA PRO A 13 6.26 15.93 -15.05
C PRO A 13 7.36 15.90 -16.12
N ASN A 14 8.43 16.72 -15.99
CA ASN A 14 9.44 16.92 -17.04
C ASN A 14 10.62 15.93 -16.97
N CYS A 15 10.46 14.80 -16.28
CA CYS A 15 11.39 13.67 -16.34
C CYS A 15 10.90 12.63 -17.36
N ASP A 16 11.81 11.85 -17.92
CA ASP A 16 11.49 10.83 -18.93
C ASP A 16 10.68 9.65 -18.36
N ALA A 17 10.83 9.39 -17.06
CA ALA A 17 10.01 8.45 -16.30
C ALA A 17 9.77 8.96 -14.87
N GLN A 18 8.87 8.29 -14.17
CA GLN A 18 8.51 8.60 -12.78
C GLN A 18 8.68 7.37 -11.91
N VAL A 19 9.08 7.59 -10.65
CA VAL A 19 9.18 6.55 -9.63
C VAL A 19 8.48 6.99 -8.36
N LEU A 20 7.82 6.05 -7.69
CA LEU A 20 7.25 6.20 -6.37
C LEU A 20 7.63 5.00 -5.51
N VAL A 21 7.72 5.19 -4.20
CA VAL A 21 7.75 4.09 -3.25
C VAL A 21 6.39 3.38 -3.32
N TRP A 22 6.40 2.07 -3.59
CA TRP A 22 5.14 1.36 -3.86
C TRP A 22 4.19 1.36 -2.67
N GLN A 23 4.72 1.33 -1.44
CA GLN A 23 3.92 1.41 -0.20
C GLN A 23 3.16 2.75 -0.10
N ASP A 24 3.81 3.85 -0.49
CA ASP A 24 3.18 5.18 -0.50
C ASP A 24 2.10 5.28 -1.58
N MET A 25 2.40 4.76 -2.76
CA MET A 25 1.48 4.64 -3.90
C MET A 25 0.26 3.78 -3.53
N ALA A 26 0.46 2.66 -2.84
CA ALA A 26 -0.57 1.72 -2.43
C ALA A 26 -1.32 2.11 -1.16
N GLY A 27 -0.95 3.22 -0.49
CA GLY A 27 -1.59 3.66 0.74
C GLY A 27 -1.32 2.75 1.95
N MET A 28 -0.13 2.16 2.04
CA MET A 28 0.29 1.32 3.17
C MET A 28 0.95 2.11 4.31
N THR A 29 1.38 3.34 4.05
CA THR A 29 1.99 4.21 5.07
C THR A 29 0.92 5.03 5.79
N ASN A 30 0.92 4.99 7.13
CA ASN A 30 0.05 5.81 7.96
C ASN A 30 0.67 7.20 8.17
N GLY A 31 -0.17 8.24 8.24
CA GLY A 31 0.26 9.61 8.51
C GLY A 31 0.39 10.49 7.27
N LYS A 32 1.17 11.58 7.39
CA LYS A 32 1.27 12.63 6.38
C LYS A 32 2.19 12.18 5.22
N THR A 33 1.58 11.77 4.12
CA THR A 33 2.31 11.43 2.90
C THR A 33 2.90 12.70 2.26
N ALA A 34 4.08 12.59 1.63
CA ALA A 34 4.72 13.71 0.95
C ALA A 34 3.84 14.28 -0.19
N LYS A 35 3.90 15.59 -0.45
CA LYS A 35 3.02 16.29 -1.40
C LYS A 35 3.05 15.74 -2.82
N PHE A 36 4.16 15.13 -3.24
CA PHE A 36 4.32 14.56 -4.58
C PHE A 36 3.70 13.17 -4.72
N VAL A 37 3.27 12.55 -3.62
CA VAL A 37 2.68 11.22 -3.68
C VAL A 37 1.19 11.35 -4.01
N LYS A 38 0.79 10.66 -5.06
CA LYS A 38 -0.61 10.30 -5.29
C LYS A 38 -0.84 8.89 -4.75
N ARG A 39 -1.87 8.71 -3.90
CA ARG A 39 -2.35 7.38 -3.51
C ARG A 39 -3.22 6.83 -4.63
N PHE A 40 -2.92 5.60 -5.07
CA PHE A 40 -3.68 4.87 -6.07
C PHE A 40 -4.52 3.74 -5.45
N GLY A 41 -4.29 3.42 -4.18
CA GLY A 41 -5.07 2.45 -3.42
C GLY A 41 -5.04 2.73 -1.92
N ALA A 42 -5.83 1.94 -1.19
CA ALA A 42 -5.92 1.93 0.27
C ALA A 42 -5.59 0.53 0.81
N VAL A 43 -4.49 -0.06 0.31
CA VAL A 43 -4.08 -1.44 0.62
C VAL A 43 -3.78 -1.62 2.11
N GLY A 44 -3.19 -0.60 2.75
CA GLY A 44 -2.95 -0.64 4.19
C GLY A 44 -4.24 -0.71 5.02
N ASP A 45 -5.31 -0.06 4.54
CA ASP A 45 -6.61 -0.08 5.23
C ASP A 45 -7.28 -1.44 5.09
N GLU A 46 -7.25 -2.01 3.90
CA GLU A 46 -7.80 -3.34 3.64
C GLU A 46 -7.04 -4.43 4.41
N LEU A 47 -5.71 -4.35 4.46
CA LEU A 47 -4.90 -5.27 5.27
C LEU A 47 -5.23 -5.14 6.77
N ARG A 48 -5.45 -3.92 7.27
CA ARG A 48 -5.84 -3.69 8.66
C ARG A 48 -7.22 -4.28 8.96
N ARG A 49 -8.17 -4.14 8.03
CA ARG A 49 -9.51 -4.75 8.11
C ARG A 49 -9.39 -6.26 8.22
N ALA A 50 -8.70 -6.89 7.27
CA ALA A 50 -8.51 -8.35 7.24
C ALA A 50 -7.82 -8.88 8.50
N ALA A 51 -6.77 -8.21 8.98
CA ALA A 51 -6.07 -8.60 10.20
C ALA A 51 -6.96 -8.50 11.45
N THR A 52 -7.82 -7.47 11.50
CA THR A 52 -8.75 -7.26 12.62
C THR A 52 -9.86 -8.30 12.61
N GLU A 53 -10.41 -8.61 11.44
CA GLU A 53 -11.44 -9.63 11.24
C GLU A 53 -10.90 -11.02 11.63
N TYR A 54 -9.72 -11.39 11.14
CA TYR A 54 -9.03 -12.61 11.52
C TYR A 54 -8.83 -12.72 13.05
N ALA A 55 -8.33 -11.65 13.69
CA ALA A 55 -8.13 -11.65 15.13
C ALA A 55 -9.45 -11.82 15.91
N ALA A 56 -10.54 -11.21 15.43
CA ALA A 56 -11.87 -11.33 16.03
C ALA A 56 -12.42 -12.76 15.90
N GLU A 57 -12.30 -13.37 14.73
CA GLU A 57 -12.76 -14.75 14.50
C GLU A 57 -11.97 -15.78 15.32
N VAL A 58 -10.65 -15.60 15.45
CA VAL A 58 -9.81 -16.43 16.33
C VAL A 58 -10.24 -16.26 17.79
N ALA A 59 -10.43 -15.03 18.25
CA ALA A 59 -10.86 -14.76 19.62
C ALA A 59 -12.25 -15.34 19.93
N ALA A 60 -13.14 -15.38 18.93
CA ALA A 60 -14.46 -15.99 19.03
C ALA A 60 -14.45 -17.52 18.84
N SER A 61 -13.29 -18.13 18.56
CA SER A 61 -13.17 -19.53 18.15
C SER A 61 -14.05 -19.88 16.93
N ALA A 62 -14.36 -18.89 16.09
CA ALA A 62 -15.05 -19.07 14.82
C ALA A 62 -14.09 -19.54 13.71
N PHE A 63 -12.83 -19.10 13.80
CA PHE A 63 -11.73 -19.58 12.98
C PHE A 63 -10.68 -20.32 13.85
N PRO A 64 -10.15 -21.47 13.39
CA PRO A 64 -10.56 -22.22 12.20
C PRO A 64 -11.92 -22.92 12.42
N ALA A 65 -12.69 -23.05 11.35
CA ALA A 65 -13.87 -23.89 11.30
C ALA A 65 -13.52 -25.32 10.83
N GLU A 66 -14.49 -26.24 10.85
CA GLU A 66 -14.29 -27.64 10.41
C GLU A 66 -13.78 -27.73 8.96
N GLU A 67 -14.29 -26.89 8.06
CA GLU A 67 -13.83 -26.78 6.66
C GLU A 67 -12.37 -26.33 6.51
N HIS A 68 -11.77 -25.78 7.56
CA HIS A 68 -10.38 -25.35 7.63
C HIS A 68 -9.50 -26.35 8.40
N SER A 69 -10.02 -27.56 8.70
CA SER A 69 -9.36 -28.61 9.47
C SER A 69 -9.19 -29.90 8.64
N TYR A 70 -8.27 -30.79 9.04
CA TYR A 70 -8.01 -32.10 8.42
C TYR A 70 -8.50 -33.25 9.29
#